data_AF-A0A1Q8KQG1-F1
#
_entry.id   AF-A0A1Q8KQG1-F1
#
_cell.length_a   1.000
_cell.length_b   1.000
_cell.length_c   1.000
_cell.angle_alpha   90.00
_cell.angle_beta   90.00
_cell.angle_gamma   90.00
#
_symmetry.space_group_name_H-M   'P 1'
#
loop_
_entity.id
_entity.type
_entity.pdbx_description
1 polymer ?
#
loop_
_entity_poly.entity_id
_entity_poly.type
_entity_poly.pdbx_seq_one_letter_code
_entity_poly.pdbx_strand_id
1 'polypeptide(L)'
;MAFVPFTAVDLLLAEHAAALPQPDQLCGPFVARLAVSALTGAPVPDVTAFARAAGSAVLAEDVVSARPPTAPSRTDAWTGVGRTASAERAGTSAPGVGRAVEELSGGALAAVPATGTWSADRLRVLLDNVVGIPLLPIANVLTRWFVSSHTPAEDLEAFLETGDDSGLPRADWRVGHFVVLYGREDGPGGTLLAVADTYPQLGERGTHRQPLPRVAAALARRRRRAGGLVLVTPADRRGEAEAAVRAAGMRVEWWDNGTPDPGPAD
;
A
#
# COMPACT_ATOMS: atom_id res chain seq x y z
N MET A 1 -6.29 -10.62 22.29
CA MET A 1 -6.83 -9.61 21.36
C MET A 1 -7.15 -10.31 20.06
N ALA A 2 -8.16 -9.87 19.29
CA ALA A 2 -8.62 -10.60 18.10
C ALA A 2 -8.12 -9.91 16.82
N PHE A 3 -7.48 -10.67 15.95
CA PHE A 3 -7.13 -10.21 14.61
C PHE A 3 -8.37 -10.15 13.73
N VAL A 4 -8.58 -9.03 13.06
CA VAL A 4 -9.66 -8.80 12.10
C VAL A 4 -9.03 -8.75 10.71
N PRO A 5 -9.10 -9.84 9.92
CA PRO A 5 -8.56 -9.86 8.56
C PRO A 5 -9.42 -9.01 7.63
N PHE A 6 -8.79 -8.42 6.62
CA PHE A 6 -9.51 -7.95 5.43
C PHE A 6 -9.76 -9.11 4.47
N THR A 7 -10.60 -8.85 3.46
CA THR A 7 -11.04 -9.89 2.52
C THR A 7 -9.88 -10.48 1.75
N ALA A 8 -9.98 -11.78 1.43
CA ALA A 8 -8.99 -12.52 0.65
C ALA A 8 -7.57 -12.53 1.25
N VAL A 9 -7.42 -12.35 2.58
CA VAL A 9 -6.11 -12.33 3.26
C VAL A 9 -5.25 -13.56 2.94
N ASP A 10 -5.84 -14.76 2.91
CA ASP A 10 -5.07 -15.99 2.66
C ASP A 10 -4.54 -16.04 1.22
N LEU A 11 -5.36 -15.65 0.25
CA LEU A 11 -4.95 -15.56 -1.16
C LEU A 11 -3.90 -14.46 -1.37
N LEU A 12 -4.09 -13.31 -0.70
CA LEU A 12 -3.13 -12.21 -0.71
C LEU A 12 -1.78 -12.65 -0.16
N LEU A 13 -1.73 -13.28 1.02
CA LEU A 13 -0.48 -13.68 1.65
C LEU A 13 0.21 -14.82 0.89
N ALA A 14 -0.54 -15.73 0.28
CA ALA A 14 0.02 -16.76 -0.59
C ALA A 14 0.66 -16.17 -1.86
N GLU A 15 -0.03 -15.27 -2.55
CA GLU A 15 0.51 -14.57 -3.73
C GLU A 15 1.70 -13.69 -3.35
N HIS A 16 1.60 -12.96 -2.24
CA HIS A 16 2.66 -12.11 -1.69
C HIS A 16 3.94 -12.92 -1.44
N ALA A 17 3.84 -14.04 -0.71
CA ALA A 17 4.98 -14.92 -0.43
C ALA A 17 5.64 -15.47 -1.71
N ALA A 18 4.85 -15.75 -2.75
CA ALA A 18 5.35 -16.26 -4.02
C ALA A 18 5.99 -15.17 -4.91
N ALA A 19 5.51 -13.93 -4.84
CA ALA A 19 5.93 -12.84 -5.73
C ALA A 19 7.15 -12.05 -5.23
N LEU A 20 7.41 -12.07 -3.92
CA LEU A 20 8.50 -11.30 -3.30
C LEU A 20 9.90 -11.68 -3.82
N PRO A 21 10.86 -10.72 -3.82
CA PRO A 21 10.69 -9.28 -3.55
C PRO A 21 10.08 -8.55 -4.76
N GLN A 22 9.58 -7.33 -4.60
CA GLN A 22 9.27 -6.50 -5.78
C GLN A 22 10.53 -6.27 -6.65
N PRO A 23 10.35 -6.08 -7.96
CA PRO A 23 11.36 -5.39 -8.76
C PRO A 23 11.50 -3.92 -8.33
N ASP A 24 12.71 -3.40 -8.46
CA ASP A 24 13.08 -2.07 -8.04
C ASP A 24 12.25 -1.00 -8.75
N GLN A 25 11.85 0.02 -8.00
CA GLN A 25 11.04 1.16 -8.45
C GLN A 25 9.59 0.83 -8.89
N LEU A 26 9.12 -0.41 -8.68
CA LEU A 26 7.79 -0.88 -9.12
C LEU A 26 6.83 -1.25 -7.97
N CYS A 27 6.88 -0.54 -6.83
CA CYS A 27 6.04 -0.86 -5.68
C CYS A 27 4.54 -0.76 -5.94
N GLY A 28 4.09 0.30 -6.62
CA GLY A 28 2.68 0.47 -6.98
C GLY A 28 2.13 -0.67 -7.86
N PRO A 29 2.76 -0.97 -9.01
CA PRO A 29 2.38 -2.08 -9.88
C PRO A 29 2.42 -3.44 -9.19
N PHE A 30 3.42 -3.66 -8.33
CA PHE A 30 3.54 -4.90 -7.57
C PHE A 30 2.32 -5.11 -6.65
N VAL A 31 1.97 -4.13 -5.81
CA VAL A 31 0.83 -4.27 -4.90
C VAL A 31 -0.52 -4.26 -5.63
N ALA A 32 -0.63 -3.56 -6.77
CA ALA A 32 -1.81 -3.63 -7.63
C ALA A 32 -2.01 -5.07 -8.13
N ARG A 33 -0.95 -5.70 -8.62
CA ARG A 33 -0.99 -7.11 -9.05
C ARG A 33 -1.41 -8.05 -7.93
N LEU A 34 -0.87 -7.87 -6.72
CA LEU A 34 -1.27 -8.65 -5.55
C LEU A 34 -2.76 -8.51 -5.25
N ALA A 35 -3.28 -7.27 -5.25
CA ALA A 35 -4.69 -7.01 -4.98
C ALA A 35 -5.62 -7.62 -6.04
N VAL A 36 -5.27 -7.51 -7.32
CA VAL A 36 -6.06 -8.13 -8.41
C VAL A 36 -6.02 -9.65 -8.32
N SER A 37 -4.84 -10.25 -8.11
CA SER A 37 -4.72 -11.71 -7.95
C SER A 37 -5.57 -12.22 -6.78
N ALA A 38 -5.45 -11.57 -5.62
CA ALA A 38 -6.15 -11.99 -4.41
C ALA A 38 -7.68 -11.85 -4.50
N LEU A 39 -8.19 -10.74 -5.05
CA LEU A 39 -9.63 -10.47 -5.10
C LEU A 39 -10.34 -11.18 -6.26
N THR A 40 -9.63 -11.51 -7.34
CA THR A 40 -10.22 -12.29 -8.45
C THR A 40 -10.02 -13.79 -8.29
N GLY A 41 -8.99 -14.22 -7.55
CA GLY A 41 -8.59 -15.63 -7.46
C GLY A 41 -8.14 -16.23 -8.80
N ALA A 42 -7.89 -15.39 -9.80
CA ALA A 42 -7.56 -15.80 -11.16
C ALA A 42 -6.10 -15.49 -11.50
N PRO A 43 -5.49 -16.22 -12.44
CA PRO A 43 -4.17 -15.85 -12.97
C PRO A 43 -4.19 -14.43 -13.54
N VAL A 44 -3.25 -13.60 -13.09
CA VAL A 44 -3.09 -12.22 -13.55
C VAL A 44 -1.77 -12.06 -14.33
N PRO A 45 -1.67 -11.05 -15.21
CA PRO A 45 -0.41 -10.70 -15.87
C PRO A 45 0.73 -10.42 -14.88
N ASP A 46 1.96 -10.39 -15.40
CA ASP A 46 3.14 -10.09 -14.60
C ASP A 46 3.21 -8.61 -14.15
N VAL A 47 4.14 -8.31 -13.26
CA VAL A 47 4.32 -6.94 -12.74
C VAL A 47 4.74 -5.95 -13.84
N THR A 48 5.35 -6.41 -14.93
CA THR A 48 5.70 -5.58 -16.10
C THR A 48 4.43 -5.07 -16.80
N ALA A 49 3.43 -5.94 -16.99
CA ALA A 49 2.14 -5.55 -17.54
C ALA A 49 1.43 -4.52 -16.66
N PHE A 50 1.41 -4.74 -15.33
CA PHE A 50 0.89 -3.74 -14.37
C PHE A 50 1.67 -2.42 -14.42
N ALA A 51 2.99 -2.48 -14.58
CA ALA A 51 3.83 -1.29 -14.66
C ALA A 51 3.51 -0.47 -15.91
N ARG A 52 3.26 -1.13 -17.05
CA ARG A 52 2.84 -0.48 -18.31
C ARG A 52 1.45 0.14 -18.20
N ALA A 53 0.46 -0.62 -17.73
CA ALA A 53 -0.90 -0.11 -17.53
C ALA A 53 -0.95 1.08 -16.56
N ALA A 54 -0.10 1.06 -15.53
CA ALA A 54 0.03 2.15 -14.59
C ALA A 54 0.81 3.37 -15.13
N GLY A 55 1.44 3.25 -16.31
CA GLY A 55 2.28 4.30 -16.87
C GLY A 55 3.57 4.54 -16.07
N SER A 56 4.11 3.50 -15.44
CA SER A 56 5.29 3.60 -14.58
C SER A 56 6.54 3.94 -15.38
N ALA A 57 7.45 4.69 -14.75
CA ALA A 57 8.75 4.98 -15.32
C ALA A 57 9.87 4.63 -14.32
N VAL A 58 10.93 3.98 -14.79
CA VAL A 58 12.10 3.64 -13.97
C VAL A 58 13.28 4.54 -14.31
N LEU A 59 14.06 4.91 -13.29
CA LEU A 59 15.41 5.43 -13.48
C LEU A 59 16.29 4.34 -14.06
N ALA A 60 17.13 4.70 -15.03
CA ALA A 60 18.07 3.77 -15.63
C ALA A 60 19.20 3.39 -14.67
N GLU A 61 19.58 4.29 -13.77
CA GLU A 61 20.53 4.00 -12.70
C GLU A 61 19.90 3.22 -11.53
N ASP A 62 20.77 2.47 -10.84
CA ASP A 62 20.43 1.88 -9.56
C ASP A 62 20.36 2.95 -8.46
N VAL A 63 19.27 2.96 -7.68
CA VAL A 63 19.09 3.85 -6.53
C VAL A 63 19.09 3.01 -5.27
N VAL A 64 20.26 2.77 -4.70
CA VAL A 64 20.45 1.91 -3.52
C VAL A 64 19.57 2.32 -2.33
N SER A 65 19.38 3.61 -2.11
CA SER A 65 18.54 4.14 -1.02
C SER A 65 17.04 3.91 -1.24
N ALA A 66 16.62 3.56 -2.46
CA ALA A 66 15.25 3.19 -2.80
C ALA A 66 14.93 1.72 -2.50
N ARG A 67 15.84 1.00 -1.84
CA ARG A 67 15.60 -0.32 -1.26
C ARG A 67 15.84 -0.31 0.26
N PRO A 68 15.20 -1.19 1.03
CA PRO A 68 15.59 -1.45 2.41
C PRO A 68 17.06 -1.84 2.53
N PRO A 69 17.71 -1.61 3.69
CA PRO A 69 19.04 -2.13 3.95
C PRO A 69 19.11 -3.63 3.63
N THR A 70 20.20 -4.06 2.99
CA THR A 70 20.48 -5.46 2.60
C THR A 70 19.62 -6.05 1.48
N ALA A 71 18.59 -5.35 0.98
CA ALA A 71 17.84 -5.83 -0.17
C ALA A 71 18.70 -5.80 -1.45
N PRO A 72 18.81 -6.94 -2.18
CA PRO A 72 19.53 -6.99 -3.44
C PRO A 72 18.77 -6.18 -4.51
N SER A 73 19.50 -5.68 -5.52
CA SER A 73 18.85 -5.05 -6.66
C SER A 73 18.11 -6.09 -7.51
N ARG A 74 16.94 -5.70 -8.02
CA ARG A 74 16.10 -6.52 -8.90
C ARG A 74 15.54 -5.68 -10.04
N THR A 75 16.08 -5.83 -11.23
CA THR A 75 15.72 -5.02 -12.43
C THR A 75 15.20 -5.87 -13.61
N ASP A 76 14.93 -7.15 -13.38
CA ASP A 76 14.44 -8.12 -14.36
C ASP A 76 13.12 -7.68 -15.04
N ALA A 77 12.24 -7.01 -14.29
CA ALA A 77 10.95 -6.53 -14.80
C ALA A 77 11.00 -5.15 -15.50
N TRP A 78 12.17 -4.58 -15.74
CA TRP A 78 12.27 -3.26 -16.39
C TRP A 78 12.08 -3.30 -17.91
N THR A 79 12.08 -4.49 -18.51
CA THR A 79 11.97 -4.65 -19.96
C THR A 79 10.62 -4.17 -20.48
N GLY A 80 10.64 -3.08 -21.26
CA GLY A 80 9.45 -2.43 -21.80
C GLY A 80 8.64 -1.63 -20.78
N VAL A 81 9.21 -1.33 -19.61
CA VAL A 81 8.72 -0.25 -18.74
C VAL A 81 9.33 1.07 -19.23
N GLY A 82 8.59 2.18 -19.11
CA GLY A 82 9.10 3.50 -19.46
C GLY A 82 10.39 3.83 -18.72
N ARG A 83 11.31 4.55 -19.36
CA ARG A 83 12.55 5.01 -18.72
C ARG A 83 12.58 6.52 -18.63
N THR A 84 13.17 7.03 -17.56
CA THR A 84 13.37 8.46 -17.34
C THR A 84 14.75 8.71 -16.74
N ALA A 85 15.33 9.86 -17.05
CA ALA A 85 16.54 10.38 -16.38
C ALA A 85 16.19 11.33 -15.21
N SER A 86 14.90 11.61 -15.01
CA SER A 86 14.41 12.50 -13.96
C SER A 86 13.84 11.68 -12.80
N ALA A 87 14.43 11.82 -11.62
CA ALA A 87 13.96 11.19 -10.38
C ALA A 87 12.55 11.65 -9.97
N GLU A 88 12.16 12.86 -10.36
CA GLU A 88 10.81 13.38 -10.14
C GLU A 88 9.76 12.70 -11.03
N ARG A 89 10.19 12.15 -12.17
CA ARG A 89 9.30 11.44 -13.10
C ARG A 89 9.29 9.93 -12.89
N ALA A 90 10.11 9.41 -12.00
CA ALA A 90 10.24 7.99 -11.75
C ALA A 90 9.20 7.47 -10.73
N GLY A 91 8.94 6.17 -10.79
CA GLY A 91 7.97 5.45 -9.99
C GLY A 91 6.61 5.34 -10.67
N THR A 92 5.56 5.28 -9.86
CA THR A 92 4.18 5.10 -10.30
C THR A 92 3.26 6.08 -9.57
N SER A 93 2.38 6.75 -10.33
CA SER A 93 1.39 7.66 -9.76
C SER A 93 0.26 6.89 -9.07
N ALA A 94 -0.40 7.51 -8.08
CA ALA A 94 -1.57 6.89 -7.44
C ALA A 94 -2.75 6.63 -8.42
N PRO A 95 -3.12 7.56 -9.32
CA PRO A 95 -4.09 7.25 -10.38
C PRO A 95 -3.65 6.09 -11.28
N GLY A 96 -2.35 5.99 -11.60
CA GLY A 96 -1.81 4.89 -12.42
C GLY A 96 -1.98 3.53 -11.76
N VAL A 97 -1.75 3.43 -10.46
CA VAL A 97 -2.05 2.21 -9.68
C VAL A 97 -3.52 1.83 -9.80
N GLY A 98 -4.42 2.80 -9.63
CA GLY A 98 -5.87 2.57 -9.76
C GLY A 98 -6.28 2.10 -11.16
N ARG A 99 -5.77 2.76 -12.19
CA ARG A 99 -6.03 2.42 -13.59
C ARG A 99 -5.56 1.00 -13.93
N ALA A 100 -4.36 0.62 -13.49
CA ALA A 100 -3.86 -0.74 -13.71
C ALA A 100 -4.73 -1.82 -13.03
N VAL A 101 -5.27 -1.52 -11.84
CA VAL A 101 -6.23 -2.41 -11.16
C VAL A 101 -7.50 -2.58 -11.98
N GLU A 102 -8.12 -1.48 -12.42
CA GLU A 102 -9.37 -1.51 -13.17
C GLU A 102 -9.18 -2.18 -14.55
N GLU A 103 -8.10 -1.84 -15.27
CA GLU A 103 -7.81 -2.38 -16.60
C GLU A 103 -7.46 -3.88 -16.57
N LEU A 104 -6.51 -4.28 -15.73
CA LEU A 104 -6.01 -5.66 -15.70
C LEU A 104 -6.90 -6.64 -14.92
N SER A 105 -7.93 -6.12 -14.23
CA SER A 105 -9.06 -6.92 -13.77
C SER A 105 -10.18 -7.04 -14.81
N GLY A 106 -10.05 -6.43 -15.99
CA GLY A 106 -11.10 -6.39 -17.02
C GLY A 106 -12.37 -5.67 -16.55
N GLY A 107 -12.22 -4.70 -15.64
CA GLY A 107 -13.34 -3.99 -15.01
C GLY A 107 -14.07 -4.77 -13.91
N ALA A 108 -13.58 -5.95 -13.50
CA ALA A 108 -14.17 -6.71 -12.40
C ALA A 108 -13.94 -6.04 -11.04
N LEU A 109 -12.87 -5.27 -10.90
CA LEU A 109 -12.53 -4.51 -9.70
C LEU A 109 -12.60 -3.00 -9.98
N ALA A 110 -12.96 -2.24 -8.95
CA ALA A 110 -12.89 -0.78 -8.92
C ALA A 110 -11.79 -0.33 -7.95
N ALA A 111 -11.10 0.75 -8.33
CA ALA A 111 -10.13 1.41 -7.47
C ALA A 111 -10.74 2.70 -6.90
N VAL A 112 -11.03 2.71 -5.60
CA VAL A 112 -11.64 3.85 -4.91
C VAL A 112 -10.58 4.62 -4.13
N PRO A 113 -10.17 5.82 -4.58
CA PRO A 113 -9.17 6.60 -3.87
C PRO A 113 -9.76 7.24 -2.60
N ALA A 114 -8.97 7.26 -1.53
CA ALA A 114 -9.26 7.99 -0.32
C ALA A 114 -8.13 8.99 -0.06
N THR A 115 -8.48 10.27 0.04
CA THR A 115 -7.52 11.35 0.33
C THR A 115 -8.12 12.41 1.27
N GLY A 116 -7.27 13.22 1.90
CA GLY A 116 -7.69 14.25 2.83
C GLY A 116 -6.68 14.50 3.95
N THR A 117 -7.15 15.12 5.03
CA THR A 117 -6.33 15.27 6.24
C THR A 117 -6.40 13.98 7.05
N TRP A 118 -5.32 13.22 7.03
CA TRP A 118 -5.18 11.97 7.77
C TRP A 118 -4.98 12.22 9.26
N SER A 119 -5.75 11.50 10.08
CA SER A 119 -5.58 11.36 11.53
C SER A 119 -5.86 9.91 11.92
N ALA A 120 -5.45 9.51 13.12
CA ALA A 120 -5.77 8.20 13.66
C ALA A 120 -7.29 7.96 13.66
N ASP A 121 -8.08 8.92 14.15
CA ASP A 121 -9.53 8.79 14.22
C ASP A 121 -10.17 8.61 12.84
N ARG A 122 -9.73 9.35 11.83
CA ARG A 122 -10.30 9.22 10.47
C ARG A 122 -9.91 7.91 9.81
N LEU A 123 -8.67 7.47 10.00
CA LEU A 123 -8.24 6.16 9.51
C LEU A 123 -9.02 5.06 10.23
N ARG A 124 -9.24 5.17 11.54
CA ARG A 124 -10.09 4.25 12.30
C ARG A 124 -11.50 4.18 11.71
N VAL A 125 -12.18 5.33 11.60
CA VAL A 125 -13.55 5.40 11.07
C VAL A 125 -13.61 4.78 9.67
N LEU A 126 -12.64 5.08 8.81
CA LEU A 126 -12.58 4.46 7.49
C LEU A 126 -12.48 2.93 7.59
N LEU A 127 -11.55 2.42 8.39
CA LEU A 127 -11.33 0.99 8.57
C LEU A 127 -12.56 0.29 9.17
N ASP A 128 -13.28 0.94 10.10
CA ASP A 128 -14.54 0.42 10.65
C ASP A 128 -15.64 0.35 9.61
N ASN A 129 -15.74 1.34 8.71
CA ASN A 129 -16.78 1.41 7.68
C ASN A 129 -16.51 0.49 6.47
N VAL A 130 -15.30 -0.06 6.34
CA VAL A 130 -14.98 -1.06 5.31
C VAL A 130 -15.05 -2.50 5.81
N VAL A 131 -15.29 -2.72 7.11
CA VAL A 131 -15.51 -4.07 7.64
C VAL A 131 -16.70 -4.70 6.93
N GLY A 132 -16.50 -5.90 6.38
CA GLY A 132 -17.54 -6.65 5.66
C GLY A 132 -17.67 -6.29 4.17
N ILE A 133 -17.02 -5.22 3.70
CA ILE A 133 -16.89 -4.95 2.27
C ILE A 133 -15.75 -5.82 1.72
N PRO A 134 -15.95 -6.55 0.60
CA PRO A 134 -14.90 -7.37 0.01
C PRO A 134 -13.80 -6.52 -0.63
N LEU A 135 -12.84 -6.01 0.16
CA LEU A 135 -11.82 -5.10 -0.34
C LEU A 135 -10.42 -5.31 0.26
N LEU A 136 -9.41 -4.80 -0.46
CA LEU A 136 -8.03 -4.70 -0.01
C LEU A 136 -7.56 -3.23 -0.09
N PRO A 137 -7.13 -2.63 1.02
CA PRO A 137 -6.52 -1.30 1.02
C PRO A 137 -5.05 -1.36 0.57
N ILE A 138 -4.72 -0.63 -0.50
CA ILE A 138 -3.37 -0.30 -0.89
C ILE A 138 -3.01 1.07 -0.29
N ALA A 139 -1.95 1.14 0.52
CA ALA A 139 -1.53 2.36 1.19
C ALA A 139 -0.31 2.99 0.53
N ASN A 140 -0.40 4.27 0.16
CA ASN A 140 0.74 5.05 -0.29
C ASN A 140 1.31 5.88 0.87
N VAL A 141 2.34 5.34 1.49
CA VAL A 141 2.88 5.79 2.77
C VAL A 141 4.23 6.46 2.61
N LEU A 142 4.68 7.12 3.68
CA LEU A 142 6.05 7.55 3.84
C LEU A 142 6.65 6.78 5.02
N THR A 143 7.48 5.78 4.70
CA THR A 143 7.90 4.73 5.64
C THR A 143 8.68 5.26 6.84
N ARG A 144 9.26 6.46 6.78
CA ARG A 144 9.93 7.10 7.91
C ARG A 144 9.07 7.23 9.18
N TRP A 145 7.75 7.22 9.03
CA TRP A 145 6.80 7.36 10.13
C TRP A 145 6.39 6.03 10.75
N PHE A 146 6.72 4.91 10.10
CA PHE A 146 6.56 3.59 10.68
C PHE A 146 7.47 3.41 11.89
N VAL A 147 7.16 2.39 12.68
CA VAL A 147 8.10 1.78 13.61
C VAL A 147 8.94 0.74 12.87
N SER A 148 10.03 0.27 13.48
CA SER A 148 10.82 -0.82 12.88
C SER A 148 9.90 -2.01 12.55
N SER A 149 10.07 -2.58 11.38
CA SER A 149 9.39 -3.82 10.97
C SER A 149 9.81 -5.02 11.84
N HIS A 150 10.89 -4.88 12.61
CA HIS A 150 11.40 -5.85 13.58
C HIS A 150 11.12 -5.43 15.03
N THR A 151 10.14 -4.56 15.26
CA THR A 151 9.70 -4.22 16.62
C THR A 151 9.32 -5.50 17.37
N PRO A 152 9.86 -5.73 18.58
CA PRO A 152 9.53 -6.92 19.38
C PRO A 152 8.03 -7.05 19.62
N ALA A 153 7.55 -8.30 19.73
CA ALA A 153 6.12 -8.56 19.88
C ALA A 153 5.58 -8.00 21.20
N GLU A 154 6.37 -8.09 22.28
CA GLU A 154 6.04 -7.55 23.59
C GLU A 154 5.83 -6.03 23.58
N ASP A 155 6.58 -5.29 22.77
CA ASP A 155 6.44 -3.85 22.63
C ASP A 155 5.15 -3.48 21.88
N LEU A 156 4.80 -4.27 20.86
CA LEU A 156 3.55 -4.13 20.11
C LEU A 156 2.33 -4.49 20.97
N GLU A 157 2.44 -5.52 21.81
CA GLU A 157 1.43 -5.91 22.80
C GLU A 157 1.23 -4.81 23.85
N ALA A 158 2.33 -4.25 24.40
CA ALA A 158 2.27 -3.12 25.31
C ALA A 158 1.59 -1.89 24.66
N PHE A 159 1.85 -1.63 23.38
CA PHE A 159 1.14 -0.59 22.65
C PHE A 159 -0.37 -0.88 22.51
N LEU A 160 -0.77 -2.12 22.24
CA LEU A 160 -2.20 -2.48 22.19
C LEU A 160 -2.89 -2.27 23.54
N GLU A 161 -2.19 -2.52 24.64
CA GLU A 161 -2.71 -2.33 26.00
C GLU A 161 -2.80 -0.86 26.40
N THR A 162 -1.78 -0.07 26.10
CA THR A 162 -1.60 1.29 26.65
C THR A 162 -1.91 2.41 25.66
N GLY A 163 -1.79 2.13 24.36
CA GLY A 163 -1.84 3.13 23.29
C GLY A 163 -0.57 3.97 23.16
N ASP A 164 0.45 3.76 24.00
CA ASP A 164 1.69 4.53 23.96
C ASP A 164 2.65 3.98 22.90
N ASP A 165 2.90 4.77 21.85
CA ASP A 165 3.82 4.41 20.77
C ASP A 165 5.18 5.12 20.87
N SER A 166 5.41 5.90 21.94
CA SER A 166 6.56 6.80 22.06
C SER A 166 7.89 6.06 22.22
N GLY A 167 7.86 4.87 22.84
CA GLY A 167 9.02 4.01 23.07
C GLY A 167 9.38 3.11 21.89
N LEU A 168 8.52 3.00 20.88
CA LEU A 168 8.71 2.03 19.80
C LEU A 168 9.91 2.38 18.90
N PRO A 169 10.71 1.38 18.45
CA PRO A 169 11.86 1.60 17.58
C PRO A 169 11.47 2.30 16.27
N ARG A 170 12.37 3.16 15.76
CA ARG A 170 12.12 3.90 14.51
C ARG A 170 12.15 3.00 13.27
N ALA A 171 11.47 3.42 12.21
CA ALA A 171 11.48 2.75 10.90
C ALA A 171 12.89 2.39 10.39
N ASP A 172 13.00 1.20 9.80
CA ASP A 172 14.23 0.66 9.20
C ASP A 172 14.64 1.39 7.92
N TRP A 173 13.67 2.02 7.25
CA TRP A 173 13.80 2.55 5.90
C TRP A 173 12.93 3.79 5.69
N ARG A 174 13.35 4.71 4.81
CA ARG A 174 12.76 6.06 4.69
C ARG A 174 12.53 6.47 3.24
N VAL A 175 11.39 6.10 2.68
CA VAL A 175 10.98 6.45 1.31
C VAL A 175 9.47 6.67 1.22
N GLY A 176 8.99 7.14 0.06
CA GLY A 176 7.61 6.95 -0.33
C GLY A 176 7.41 5.52 -0.85
N HIS A 177 6.38 4.82 -0.40
CA HIS A 177 6.18 3.41 -0.72
C HIS A 177 4.71 3.05 -0.89
N PHE A 178 4.43 1.97 -1.62
CA PHE A 178 3.12 1.35 -1.69
C PHE A 178 3.16 -0.01 -0.98
N VAL A 179 2.22 -0.25 -0.08
CA VAL A 179 2.06 -1.50 0.68
C VAL A 179 0.60 -1.92 0.70
N VAL A 180 0.30 -3.19 1.00
CA VAL A 180 -1.08 -3.64 1.24
C VAL A 180 -1.33 -3.74 2.73
N LEU A 181 -2.46 -3.21 3.20
CA LEU A 181 -2.98 -3.49 4.54
C LEU A 181 -3.85 -4.74 4.45
N TYR A 182 -3.62 -5.75 5.30
CA TYR A 182 -4.33 -7.03 5.19
C TYR A 182 -5.17 -7.38 6.42
N GLY A 183 -5.14 -6.53 7.44
CA GLY A 183 -6.00 -6.65 8.61
C GLY A 183 -5.57 -5.73 9.73
N ARG A 184 -6.20 -5.89 10.88
CA ARG A 184 -5.90 -5.13 12.08
C ARG A 184 -6.05 -5.96 13.35
N GLU A 185 -5.43 -5.48 14.42
CA GLU A 185 -5.62 -6.01 15.76
C GLU A 185 -5.99 -4.87 16.69
N ASP A 186 -7.08 -5.06 17.44
CA ASP A 186 -7.64 -4.06 18.35
C ASP A 186 -7.36 -4.46 19.80
N GLY A 187 -6.74 -3.53 20.54
CA GLY A 187 -6.51 -3.60 21.98
C GLY A 187 -7.24 -2.48 22.73
N PRO A 188 -7.23 -2.51 24.08
CA PRO A 188 -7.93 -1.51 24.87
C PRO A 188 -7.32 -0.10 24.77
N GLY A 189 -6.02 0.01 24.48
CA GLY A 189 -5.31 1.29 24.35
C GLY A 189 -4.98 1.69 22.91
N GLY A 190 -4.81 0.72 22.00
CA GLY A 190 -4.35 0.99 20.64
C GLY A 190 -4.79 -0.03 19.60
N THR A 191 -4.43 0.24 18.34
CA THR A 191 -4.63 -0.70 17.23
C THR A 191 -3.42 -0.79 16.35
N LEU A 192 -3.09 -2.03 16.00
CA LEU A 192 -2.07 -2.36 15.03
C LEU A 192 -2.73 -2.66 13.69
N LEU A 193 -2.12 -2.18 12.62
CA LEU A 193 -2.45 -2.54 11.25
C LEU A 193 -1.40 -3.52 10.74
N ALA A 194 -1.86 -4.59 10.10
CA ALA A 194 -1.00 -5.60 9.53
C ALA A 194 -0.68 -5.22 8.07
N VAL A 195 0.61 -5.21 7.74
CA VAL A 195 1.16 -4.68 6.49
C VAL A 195 1.87 -5.80 5.74
N ALA A 196 1.47 -6.02 4.49
CA ALA A 196 2.19 -6.80 3.51
C ALA A 196 3.05 -5.84 2.68
N ASP A 197 4.32 -5.77 3.05
CA ASP A 197 5.35 -4.97 2.40
C ASP A 197 5.94 -5.71 1.20
N THR A 198 6.63 -5.01 0.33
CA THR A 198 7.11 -5.54 -0.94
C THR A 198 8.54 -6.09 -0.88
N TYR A 199 9.15 -6.08 0.31
CA TYR A 199 10.51 -6.55 0.54
C TYR A 199 10.55 -7.58 1.68
N PRO A 200 11.06 -8.81 1.43
CA PRO A 200 11.08 -9.87 2.43
C PRO A 200 12.00 -9.58 3.62
N GLN A 201 12.91 -8.61 3.49
CA GLN A 201 13.82 -8.17 4.56
C GLN A 201 13.11 -7.38 5.66
N LEU A 202 11.85 -6.95 5.46
CA LEU A 202 11.09 -6.19 6.44
C LEU A 202 10.17 -7.13 7.22
N GLY A 203 10.38 -7.20 8.54
CA GLY A 203 9.60 -8.05 9.44
C GLY A 203 9.72 -9.54 9.12
N GLU A 204 8.62 -10.27 9.27
CA GLU A 204 8.56 -11.69 8.96
C GLU A 204 8.26 -11.88 7.46
N ARG A 205 9.31 -12.00 6.65
CA ARG A 205 9.23 -12.23 5.20
C ARG A 205 8.37 -11.19 4.47
N GLY A 206 8.51 -9.91 4.84
CA GLY A 206 7.74 -8.82 4.24
C GLY A 206 6.38 -8.60 4.89
N THR A 207 6.07 -9.28 6.00
CA THR A 207 4.89 -8.97 6.82
C THR A 207 5.30 -8.33 8.14
N HIS A 208 4.62 -7.26 8.53
CA HIS A 208 4.87 -6.56 9.80
C HIS A 208 3.64 -5.84 10.31
N ARG A 209 3.72 -5.32 11.55
CA ARG A 209 2.63 -4.62 12.24
C ARG A 209 3.02 -3.18 12.51
N GLN A 210 2.07 -2.27 12.32
CA GLN A 210 2.29 -0.83 12.49
C GLN A 210 1.19 -0.21 13.34
N PRO A 211 1.50 0.60 14.36
CA PRO A 211 0.51 1.38 15.10
C PRO A 211 -0.34 2.23 14.16
N LEU A 212 -1.66 2.22 14.34
CA LEU A 212 -2.60 2.99 13.54
C LEU A 212 -2.24 4.50 13.50
N PRO A 213 -1.84 5.16 14.62
CA PRO A 213 -1.38 6.55 14.58
C PRO A 213 -0.16 6.76 13.67
N ARG A 214 0.76 5.79 13.61
CA ARG A 214 1.96 5.83 12.77
C ARG A 214 1.62 5.64 11.29
N VAL A 215 0.66 4.77 10.97
CA VAL A 215 0.15 4.65 9.59
C VAL A 215 -0.56 5.93 9.16
N ALA A 216 -1.39 6.53 10.02
CA ALA A 216 -2.02 7.81 9.72
C ALA A 216 -0.99 8.92 9.47
N ALA A 217 0.06 9.01 10.29
CA ALA A 217 1.18 9.93 10.07
C ALA A 217 1.94 9.64 8.76
N ALA A 218 2.10 8.36 8.40
CA ALA A 218 2.72 7.93 7.16
C ALA A 218 1.89 8.30 5.92
N LEU A 219 0.56 8.33 6.04
CA LEU A 219 -0.36 8.79 5.00
C LEU A 219 -0.45 10.32 4.91
N ALA A 220 -0.25 11.04 6.04
CA ALA A 220 -0.33 12.50 6.17
C ALA A 220 0.83 13.27 5.47
N ARG A 221 1.17 12.88 4.24
CA ARG A 221 2.22 13.52 3.44
C ARG A 221 1.69 14.84 2.87
N ARG A 222 2.54 15.88 2.80
CA ARG A 222 2.14 17.25 2.44
C ARG A 222 2.49 17.59 0.98
N ARG A 223 1.66 18.44 0.35
CA ARG A 223 1.85 19.06 -0.98
C ARG A 223 1.98 18.03 -2.11
N ARG A 224 2.88 18.24 -3.08
CA ARG A 224 3.15 17.41 -4.29
C ARG A 224 3.69 16.00 -3.99
N ARG A 225 3.53 15.50 -2.77
CA ARG A 225 3.92 14.14 -2.38
C ARG A 225 2.89 13.60 -1.42
N ALA A 226 1.60 13.90 -1.63
CA ALA A 226 0.52 13.44 -0.77
C ALA A 226 0.49 11.91 -0.67
N GLY A 227 -0.06 11.40 0.43
CA GLY A 227 -0.33 9.99 0.63
C GLY A 227 -1.83 9.74 0.63
N GLY A 228 -2.20 8.47 0.53
CA GLY A 228 -3.59 8.07 0.49
C GLY A 228 -3.76 6.57 0.49
N LEU A 229 -5.02 6.14 0.46
CA LEU A 229 -5.38 4.74 0.27
C LEU A 229 -6.07 4.58 -1.09
N VAL A 230 -5.80 3.47 -1.76
CA VAL A 230 -6.62 2.96 -2.85
C VAL A 230 -7.35 1.75 -2.31
N LEU A 231 -8.67 1.85 -2.16
CA LEU A 231 -9.50 0.72 -1.77
C LEU A 231 -9.85 -0.06 -3.04
N VAL A 232 -9.31 -1.27 -3.17
CA VAL A 232 -9.62 -2.16 -4.30
C VAL A 232 -10.75 -3.09 -3.89
N THR A 233 -11.86 -3.05 -4.63
CA THR A 233 -13.11 -3.75 -4.31
C THR A 233 -13.77 -4.26 -5.60
N PRO A 234 -14.65 -5.27 -5.58
CA PRO A 234 -15.53 -5.58 -6.70
C PRO A 234 -16.22 -4.33 -7.26
N ALA A 235 -16.30 -4.24 -8.58
CA ALA A 235 -16.81 -3.03 -9.24
C ALA A 235 -18.26 -2.69 -8.86
N ASP A 236 -19.09 -3.70 -8.59
CA ASP A 236 -20.47 -3.55 -8.09
C ASP A 236 -20.54 -3.01 -6.65
N ARG A 237 -19.45 -3.07 -5.88
CA ARG A 237 -19.33 -2.53 -4.52
C ARG A 237 -18.64 -1.17 -4.44
N ARG A 238 -18.33 -0.54 -5.59
CA ARG A 238 -17.70 0.79 -5.64
C ARG A 238 -18.42 1.82 -4.76
N GLY A 239 -19.75 1.88 -4.85
CA GLY A 239 -20.56 2.85 -4.10
C GLY A 239 -20.45 2.70 -2.58
N GLU A 240 -20.32 1.47 -2.07
CA GLU A 240 -20.15 1.19 -0.65
C GLU A 240 -18.77 1.65 -0.16
N ALA A 241 -17.71 1.35 -0.91
CA ALA A 241 -16.36 1.81 -0.60
C ALA A 241 -16.27 3.35 -0.64
N GLU A 242 -16.89 4.01 -1.62
CA GLU A 242 -16.95 5.47 -1.66
C GLU A 242 -17.73 6.07 -0.49
N ALA A 243 -18.83 5.44 -0.07
CA ALA A 243 -19.60 5.86 1.10
C ALA A 243 -18.76 5.75 2.39
N ALA A 244 -17.99 4.67 2.55
CA ALA A 244 -17.07 4.50 3.67
C ALA A 244 -16.00 5.61 3.72
N VAL A 245 -15.42 5.96 2.56
CA VAL A 245 -14.47 7.10 2.45
C VAL A 245 -15.11 8.40 2.91
N ARG A 246 -16.33 8.70 2.44
CA ARG A 246 -17.04 9.94 2.82
C ARG A 246 -17.45 9.95 4.29
N ALA A 247 -17.86 8.80 4.85
CA ALA A 247 -18.21 8.65 6.26
C ALA A 247 -17.02 8.96 7.20
N ALA A 248 -15.79 8.65 6.76
CA ALA A 248 -14.56 9.02 7.45
C ALA A 248 -14.19 10.52 7.34
N GLY A 249 -15.00 11.33 6.66
CA GLY A 249 -14.70 12.73 6.38
C GLY A 249 -13.57 12.92 5.37
N MET A 250 -13.29 11.90 4.56
CA MET A 250 -12.28 11.89 3.50
C MET A 250 -12.93 12.15 2.14
N ARG A 251 -12.11 12.47 1.13
CA ARG A 251 -12.55 12.72 -0.25
C ARG A 251 -12.25 11.53 -1.14
N VAL A 252 -13.17 11.26 -2.06
CA VAL A 252 -13.02 10.26 -3.13
C VAL A 252 -12.32 10.92 -4.31
N GLU A 253 -11.04 11.20 -4.17
CA GLU A 253 -10.23 11.92 -5.17
C GLU A 253 -8.83 11.32 -5.23
N TRP A 254 -8.29 11.20 -6.44
CA TRP A 254 -6.89 10.85 -6.62
C TRP A 254 -5.98 11.97 -6.08
N TRP A 255 -4.80 11.59 -5.60
CA TRP A 255 -3.80 12.52 -5.09
C TRP A 255 -2.52 12.49 -5.91
N ASP A 256 -1.78 13.59 -5.86
CA ASP A 256 -0.43 13.70 -6.41
C ASP A 256 0.59 13.18 -5.39
N ASN A 257 1.11 11.97 -5.62
CA ASN A 257 2.14 11.35 -4.79
C ASN A 257 3.58 11.79 -5.15
N GLY A 258 3.73 12.69 -6.12
CA GLY A 258 4.98 13.22 -6.62
C GLY A 258 5.51 12.53 -7.86
N THR A 259 4.81 11.51 -8.36
CA THR A 259 5.07 10.90 -9.67
C THR A 259 3.99 11.37 -10.66
N PRO A 260 4.35 11.92 -11.82
CA PRO A 260 3.40 12.34 -12.84
C PRO A 260 2.50 11.19 -13.30
N ASP A 261 1.22 11.48 -13.51
CA ASP A 261 0.31 10.58 -14.20
C ASP A 261 0.38 10.87 -15.71
N PRO A 262 0.84 9.92 -16.56
CA PRO A 262 0.85 10.12 -18.00
C PRO A 262 -0.56 10.13 -18.62
N GLY A 263 -1.60 9.77 -17.85
CA GLY A 263 -2.95 9.57 -18.38
C GLY A 263 -3.15 8.18 -18.99
N PRO A 264 -4.32 7.90 -19.57
CA PRO A 264 -4.52 6.70 -20.37
C PRO A 264 -3.60 6.73 -21.60
N ALA A 265 -3.09 5.57 -22.01
CA ALA A 265 -2.43 5.44 -23.29
C ALA A 265 -3.50 5.55 -24.40
N ASP A 266 -3.29 6.46 -25.36
CA ASP A 266 -4.11 6.57 -26.58
C ASP A 266 -3.96 5.32 -27.47
#